data_AF-A0A7Z7MWL9-F1
#
_entry.id   AF-A0A7Z7MWL9-F1
#
_cell.length_a   1.000
_cell.length_b   1.000
_cell.length_c   1.000
_cell.angle_alpha   90.00
_cell.angle_beta   90.00
_cell.angle_gamma   90.00
#
_symmetry.space_group_name_H-M   'P 1'
#
loop_
_entity.id
_entity.type
_entity.pdbx_description
1 polymer ?
#
loop_
_entity_poly.entity_id
_entity_poly.type
_entity_poly.pdbx_seq_one_letter_code
_entity_poly.pdbx_strand_id
1 'polypeptide(L)'
;MALYLLVFGVCFVVIGSVVAVLMTSRTPRYRTEPKDLLALFDKALASQVSETEWNALIGYPIRHSDYLEGVRRRASHLMEEHGRRWQLAQGKPLLNDEGQAELQALRDHLAAHTALHAH
;
A
#
# COMPACT_ATOMS: atom_id res chain seq x y z
N MET A 1 6.58 -53.12 -5.95
CA MET A 1 5.28 -52.79 -5.33
C MET A 1 5.41 -51.76 -4.22
N ALA A 2 6.26 -51.97 -3.20
CA ALA A 2 6.46 -51.01 -2.10
C ALA A 2 6.91 -49.60 -2.56
N LEU A 3 7.79 -49.51 -3.56
CA LEU A 3 8.24 -48.23 -4.12
C LEU A 3 7.08 -47.40 -4.70
N TYR A 4 6.17 -48.04 -5.44
CA TYR A 4 5.01 -47.37 -6.03
C TYR A 4 4.07 -46.81 -4.96
N LEU A 5 3.82 -47.58 -3.90
CA LEU A 5 3.00 -47.13 -2.77
C LEU A 5 3.65 -45.96 -2.01
N LEU A 6 4.98 -46.00 -1.85
CA LEU A 6 5.73 -44.91 -1.22
C LEU A 6 5.63 -43.63 -2.06
N VAL A 7 5.93 -43.71 -3.37
CA VAL A 7 5.84 -42.56 -4.29
C VAL A 7 4.42 -42.00 -4.32
N PHE A 8 3.41 -42.87 -4.41
CA PHE A 8 2.01 -42.47 -4.38
C PHE A 8 1.65 -41.75 -3.08
N GLY A 9 2.06 -42.27 -1.93
CA GLY A 9 1.84 -41.64 -0.62
C GLY A 9 2.52 -40.27 -0.51
N VAL A 10 3.77 -40.15 -0.98
CA VAL A 10 4.49 -38.88 -0.97
C VAL A 10 3.80 -37.85 -1.87
N CYS A 11 3.41 -38.24 -3.08
CA CYS A 11 2.65 -37.34 -3.97
C CYS A 11 1.34 -36.86 -3.33
N PHE A 12 0.63 -37.76 -2.64
CA PHE A 12 -0.63 -37.41 -1.98
C PHE A 12 -0.41 -36.43 -0.81
N VAL A 13 0.65 -36.61 -0.03
CA VAL A 13 1.02 -35.70 1.06
C VAL A 13 1.42 -34.33 0.51
N VAL A 14 2.22 -34.28 -0.55
CA VAL A 14 2.63 -33.03 -1.18
C VAL A 14 1.43 -32.28 -1.74
N ILE A 15 0.56 -32.94 -2.51
CA ILE A 15 -0.62 -32.30 -3.10
C ILE A 15 -1.60 -31.87 -1.99
N GLY A 16 -1.86 -32.75 -1.02
CA GLY A 16 -2.74 -32.46 0.11
C GLY A 16 -2.27 -31.29 0.96
N SER A 17 -0.95 -31.19 1.22
CA SER A 17 -0.38 -30.06 1.98
C SER A 17 -0.49 -28.75 1.22
N VAL A 18 -0.23 -28.73 -0.10
CA VAL A 18 -0.42 -27.53 -0.93
C VAL A 18 -1.89 -27.08 -0.90
N VAL A 19 -2.84 -28.01 -1.08
CA VAL A 19 -4.27 -27.69 -1.02
C VAL A 19 -4.67 -27.18 0.36
N ALA A 20 -4.20 -27.80 1.44
CA ALA A 20 -4.48 -27.37 2.81
C ALA A 20 -3.94 -25.96 3.09
N VAL A 21 -2.72 -25.65 2.61
CA VAL A 21 -2.13 -24.31 2.71
C VAL A 21 -2.97 -23.30 1.94
N LEU A 22 -3.39 -23.61 0.71
CA LEU A 22 -4.21 -22.70 -0.10
C LEU A 22 -5.60 -22.48 0.51
N MET A 23 -6.22 -23.50 1.09
CA MET A 23 -7.51 -23.35 1.79
C MET A 23 -7.38 -22.56 3.10
N THR A 24 -6.26 -22.70 3.80
CA THR A 24 -5.98 -21.97 5.05
C THR A 24 -5.49 -20.55 4.79
N SER A 25 -4.85 -20.33 3.63
CA SER A 25 -4.42 -19.02 3.18
C SER A 25 -5.66 -18.21 2.82
N ARG A 26 -6.21 -17.49 3.81
CA ARG A 26 -7.25 -16.48 3.60
C ARG A 26 -6.79 -15.57 2.46
N THR A 27 -7.68 -15.32 1.50
CA THR A 27 -7.42 -14.37 0.42
C THR A 27 -6.88 -13.08 1.03
N PRO A 28 -5.63 -12.67 0.71
CA PRO A 28 -5.08 -11.43 1.23
C PRO A 28 -5.88 -10.30 0.59
N ARG A 29 -6.97 -9.91 1.25
CA ARG A 29 -7.71 -8.70 0.91
C ARG A 29 -6.86 -7.55 1.38
N TYR A 30 -5.94 -7.13 0.53
CA TYR A 30 -5.17 -5.91 0.76
C TYR A 30 -6.18 -4.76 0.82
N ARG A 31 -6.54 -4.37 2.04
CA ARG A 31 -7.44 -3.26 2.31
C ARG A 31 -6.52 -2.13 2.73
N THR A 32 -6.44 -1.09 1.89
CA THR A 32 -5.65 0.09 2.18
C THR A 32 -6.17 0.72 3.47
N GLU A 33 -5.48 0.53 4.57
CA GLU A 33 -5.90 1.10 5.85
C GLU A 33 -5.39 2.55 5.97
N PRO A 34 -6.02 3.38 6.82
CA PRO A 34 -5.55 4.75 7.07
C PRO A 34 -4.07 4.80 7.47
N LYS A 35 -3.61 3.79 8.22
CA LYS A 35 -2.22 3.63 8.64
C LYS A 35 -1.24 3.46 7.46
N ASP A 36 -1.66 2.79 6.39
CA ASP A 36 -0.81 2.54 5.23
C ASP A 36 -0.63 3.84 4.42
N LEU A 37 -1.69 4.66 4.31
CA LEU A 37 -1.59 6.01 3.74
C LEU A 37 -0.72 6.93 4.60
N LEU A 38 -0.89 6.91 5.92
CA LEU A 38 -0.04 7.70 6.83
C LEU A 38 1.44 7.31 6.69
N ALA A 39 1.73 6.01 6.66
CA ALA A 39 3.09 5.52 6.46
C ALA A 39 3.67 5.94 5.11
N LEU A 40 2.86 5.92 4.04
CA LEU A 40 3.29 6.41 2.73
C LEU A 40 3.59 7.93 2.76
N PHE A 41 2.71 8.72 3.38
CA PHE A 41 2.92 10.17 3.49
C PHE A 41 4.15 10.51 4.33
N ASP A 42 4.39 9.79 5.41
CA ASP A 42 5.59 9.94 6.25
C ASP A 42 6.86 9.63 5.45
N LYS A 43 6.87 8.55 4.67
CA LYS A 43 7.99 8.23 3.77
C LYS A 43 8.17 9.27 2.67
N ALA A 44 7.07 9.82 2.13
CA ALA A 44 7.11 10.85 1.10
C ALA A 44 7.67 12.18 1.64
N LEU A 45 7.31 12.57 2.86
CA LEU A 45 7.88 13.72 3.57
C LEU A 45 9.36 13.49 3.90
N ALA A 46 9.74 12.27 4.27
CA ALA A 46 11.13 11.88 4.49
C ALA A 46 11.95 11.76 3.18
N SER A 47 11.34 11.99 2.00
CA SER A 47 11.96 11.80 0.69
C SER A 47 12.48 10.38 0.43
N GLN A 48 11.90 9.38 1.10
CA GLN A 48 12.28 7.96 1.00
C GLN A 48 11.30 7.14 0.15
N VAL A 49 10.22 7.74 -0.34
CA VAL A 49 9.22 7.04 -1.15
C VAL A 49 9.67 6.94 -2.60
N SER A 50 9.51 5.73 -3.16
CA SER A 50 9.72 5.49 -4.59
C SER A 50 8.47 5.82 -5.40
N GLU A 51 8.67 6.14 -6.68
CA GLU A 51 7.55 6.40 -7.60
C GLU A 51 6.64 5.17 -7.74
N THR A 52 7.21 3.96 -7.72
CA THR A 52 6.45 2.71 -7.78
C THR A 52 5.59 2.50 -6.54
N GLU A 53 6.11 2.77 -5.34
CA GLU A 53 5.36 2.66 -4.08
C GLU A 53 4.26 3.71 -3.99
N TRP A 54 4.53 4.94 -4.43
CA TRP A 54 3.51 5.98 -4.55
C TRP A 54 2.40 5.58 -5.51
N ASN A 55 2.76 5.15 -6.73
CA ASN A 55 1.80 4.75 -7.75
C ASN A 55 1.00 3.50 -7.34
N ALA A 56 1.60 2.58 -6.58
CA ALA A 56 0.90 1.39 -6.09
C ALA A 56 -0.25 1.73 -5.14
N LEU A 57 -0.06 2.73 -4.26
CA LEU A 57 -1.07 3.09 -3.25
C LEU A 57 -2.01 4.20 -3.74
N ILE A 58 -1.48 5.22 -4.43
CA ILE A 58 -2.24 6.37 -4.91
C ILE A 58 -2.90 6.07 -6.27
N GLY A 59 -2.36 5.16 -7.07
CA GLY A 59 -2.94 4.78 -8.36
C GLY A 59 -4.15 3.84 -8.27
N TYR A 60 -4.40 3.22 -7.10
CA TYR A 60 -5.52 2.29 -6.93
C TYR A 60 -6.70 2.93 -6.18
N PRO A 61 -7.94 2.85 -6.72
CA PRO A 61 -9.10 3.47 -6.09
C PRO A 61 -9.53 2.76 -4.79
N ILE A 62 -9.78 3.54 -3.75
CA ILE A 62 -10.17 3.04 -2.42
C ILE A 62 -11.70 2.98 -2.34
N ARG A 63 -12.28 1.83 -2.68
CA ARG A 63 -13.75 1.68 -2.74
C ARG A 63 -14.45 1.54 -1.39
N HIS A 64 -13.71 1.25 -0.34
CA HIS A 64 -14.27 0.86 0.95
C HIS A 64 -14.43 2.04 1.92
N SER A 65 -13.94 3.23 1.55
CA SER A 65 -14.02 4.45 2.34
C SER A 65 -13.94 5.66 1.41
N ASP A 66 -15.05 6.40 1.31
CA ASP A 66 -15.10 7.63 0.50
C ASP A 66 -14.14 8.70 1.04
N TYR A 67 -13.90 8.72 2.35
CA TYR A 67 -12.94 9.61 2.98
C TYR A 67 -11.51 9.33 2.53
N LEU A 68 -11.07 8.06 2.59
CA LEU A 68 -9.73 7.69 2.15
C LEU A 68 -9.55 7.91 0.64
N GLU A 69 -10.60 7.66 -0.16
CA GLU A 69 -10.58 7.98 -1.58
C GLU A 69 -10.46 9.49 -1.84
N GLY A 70 -11.11 10.33 -1.04
CA GLY A 70 -10.94 11.79 -1.08
C GLY A 70 -9.51 12.23 -0.76
N VAL A 71 -8.91 11.65 0.29
CA VAL A 71 -7.50 11.91 0.67
C VAL A 71 -6.54 11.45 -0.44
N ARG A 72 -6.74 10.24 -0.99
CA ARG A 72 -5.97 9.72 -2.12
C ARG A 72 -6.05 10.66 -3.33
N ARG A 73 -7.26 11.11 -3.68
CA ARG A 73 -7.48 12.00 -4.82
C ARG A 73 -6.82 13.36 -4.63
N ARG A 74 -6.82 13.88 -3.41
CA ARG A 74 -6.11 15.13 -3.09
C ARG A 74 -4.60 14.96 -3.20
N ALA A 75 -4.07 13.84 -2.69
CA ALA A 75 -2.66 13.50 -2.85
C ALA A 75 -2.25 13.31 -4.32
N SER A 76 -3.12 12.72 -5.17
CA SER A 76 -2.85 12.62 -6.60
C SER A 76 -2.83 13.98 -7.29
N HIS A 77 -3.73 14.89 -6.92
CA HIS A 77 -3.76 16.25 -7.46
C HIS A 77 -2.50 17.02 -7.08
N LEU A 78 -2.07 16.90 -5.82
CA LEU A 78 -0.85 17.51 -5.32
C LEU A 78 0.40 17.03 -6.09
N MET A 79 0.43 15.76 -6.47
CA MET A 79 1.47 15.16 -7.30
C MET A 79 1.41 15.63 -8.77
N GLU A 80 0.24 16.02 -9.28
CA GLU A 80 0.09 16.60 -10.61
C GLU A 80 0.55 18.05 -10.64
N GLU A 81 0.24 18.82 -9.59
CA GLU A 81 0.57 20.25 -9.49
C GLU A 81 2.03 20.49 -9.06
N HIS A 82 2.51 19.76 -8.06
CA HIS A 82 3.82 19.99 -7.44
C HIS A 82 4.80 18.81 -7.60
N GLY A 83 4.38 17.75 -8.28
CA GLY A 83 5.20 16.54 -8.41
C GLY A 83 6.37 16.73 -9.37
N ARG A 84 7.58 16.50 -8.88
CA ARG A 84 8.80 16.51 -9.68
C ARG A 84 9.16 15.09 -10.08
N ARG A 85 8.27 14.45 -10.86
CA ARG A 85 8.39 13.04 -11.29
C ARG A 85 9.76 12.71 -11.90
N TRP A 86 10.35 13.66 -12.63
CA TRP A 86 11.65 13.49 -13.28
C TRP A 86 12.86 13.56 -12.31
N GLN A 87 12.67 14.09 -11.10
CA GLN A 87 13.74 14.22 -10.10
C GLN A 87 13.81 13.03 -9.11
N LEU A 88 12.82 12.14 -9.08
CA LEU A 88 12.87 10.92 -8.25
C LEU A 88 13.98 9.96 -8.66
N ALA A 89 14.28 9.87 -9.95
CA ALA A 89 15.39 9.07 -10.46
C ALA A 89 16.76 9.52 -9.90
N GLN A 90 16.84 10.71 -9.30
CA GLN A 90 18.04 11.27 -8.67
C GLN A 90 18.00 11.24 -7.13
N GLY A 91 17.03 10.58 -6.49
CA GLY A 91 16.92 10.52 -5.03
C GLY A 91 16.55 11.86 -4.37
N LYS A 92 15.93 12.77 -5.13
CA LYS A 92 15.46 14.07 -4.65
C LYS A 92 14.00 14.00 -4.20
N PRO A 93 13.52 14.98 -3.39
CA PRO A 93 12.16 15.00 -2.89
C PRO A 93 11.11 14.87 -3.99
N LEU A 94 10.09 14.05 -3.73
CA LEU A 94 8.97 13.77 -4.64
C LEU A 94 8.20 15.03 -5.06
N LEU A 95 8.10 15.99 -4.14
CA LEU A 95 7.29 17.20 -4.24
C LEU A 95 8.16 18.45 -4.12
N ASN A 96 7.63 19.59 -4.57
CA ASN A 96 8.20 20.91 -4.24
C ASN A 96 8.00 21.25 -2.76
N ASP A 97 8.71 22.25 -2.23
CA ASP A 97 8.62 22.64 -0.81
C ASP A 97 7.18 22.99 -0.41
N GLU A 98 6.46 23.68 -1.30
CA GLU A 98 5.02 23.97 -1.17
C GLU A 98 4.18 22.69 -1.17
N GLY A 99 4.50 21.74 -2.06
CA GLY A 99 3.84 20.44 -2.10
C GLY A 99 4.13 19.56 -0.87
N GLN A 100 5.31 19.69 -0.25
CA GLN A 100 5.60 19.01 1.01
C GLN A 100 4.78 19.60 2.16
N ALA A 101 4.65 20.93 2.23
CA ALA A 101 3.83 21.57 3.25
C ALA A 101 2.35 21.17 3.14
N GLU A 102 1.81 21.11 1.92
CA GLU A 102 0.43 20.65 1.68
C GLU A 102 0.24 19.17 1.98
N LEU A 103 1.22 18.32 1.64
CA LEU A 103 1.18 16.90 1.99
C LEU A 103 1.19 16.71 3.52
N GLN A 104 1.96 17.54 4.23
CA GLN A 104 2.02 17.52 5.68
C GLN A 104 0.67 17.91 6.31
N ALA A 105 0.03 18.97 5.80
CA ALA A 105 -1.32 19.35 6.23
C ALA A 105 -2.36 18.22 5.96
N LEU A 106 -2.26 17.54 4.81
CA LEU A 106 -3.12 16.41 4.48
C LEU A 106 -2.91 15.22 5.43
N ARG A 107 -1.65 14.93 5.76
CA ARG A 107 -1.24 13.88 6.70
C ARG A 107 -1.75 14.15 8.12
N ASP A 108 -1.62 15.38 8.60
CA ASP A 108 -2.10 15.77 9.92
C ASP A 108 -3.64 15.71 10.01
N HIS A 109 -4.34 16.09 8.95
CA HIS A 109 -5.80 15.94 8.87
C HIS A 109 -6.24 14.47 8.89
N LEU A 110 -5.55 13.60 8.14
CA LEU A 110 -5.79 12.15 8.15
C LEU A 110 -5.52 11.54 9.54
N ALA A 111 -4.45 11.97 10.21
CA ALA A 111 -4.11 11.50 11.54
C ALA A 111 -5.16 11.91 12.58
N ALA A 112 -5.61 13.17 12.56
CA ALA A 112 -6.66 13.66 13.45
C ALA A 112 -7.99 12.92 13.23
N HIS A 113 -8.39 12.71 11.98
CA HIS A 113 -9.59 11.94 11.66
C HIS A 113 -9.49 10.48 12.13
N THR A 114 -8.34 9.85 11.94
CA THR A 114 -8.12 8.46 12.38
C THR A 114 -8.17 8.34 13.91
N ALA A 115 -7.61 9.32 14.64
CA ALA A 115 -7.66 9.36 16.10
C ALA A 115 -9.09 9.51 16.65
N LEU A 116 -9.95 10.29 15.99
CA LEU A 116 -11.35 10.47 16.38
C LEU A 116 -12.20 9.20 16.21
N HIS A 117 -11.87 8.35 15.24
CA HIS A 117 -12.60 7.12 14.93
C HIS A 117 -11.97 5.85 15.54
N ALA A 118 -10.90 5.98 16.31
CA ALA A 118 -10.24 4.87 17.02
C ALA A 118 -10.87 4.58 18.40
N HIS A 119 -11.83 5.39 18.84
CA HIS A 119 -12.63 5.22 20.07
C HIS A 119 -14.04 4.73 19.74
#